data_AF-A0A5J5L7S9-F1
#
_entry.id   AF-A0A5J5L7S9-F1
#
_cell.length_a   1.000
_cell.length_b   1.000
_cell.length_c   1.000
_cell.angle_alpha   90.00
_cell.angle_beta   90.00
_cell.angle_gamma   90.00
#
_symmetry.space_group_name_H-M   'P 1'
#
loop_
_entity.id
_entity.type
_entity.pdbx_description
1 polymer ?
#
loop_
_entity_poly.entity_id
_entity_poly.type
_entity_poly.pdbx_seq_one_letter_code
_entity_poly.pdbx_strand_id
1 'polypeptide(L)'
;MRAGLMPVAGYPRAAGHGDMTEGTERATVRRIVEIDPGALAVLSGAITGLTGAVAYFLLPLVTSEYVINAGGRDAFEITLVIIDFFLGQSLLYHGGVLVLVPFVTTAVALSLARRGGNGGRSTDVAVITMVAIVPFVTVWLGAIIAWVAIASQHWATALFGIVIAFGVATGLSICVAIVMGVSALGAYALVKRVGPQPSD
;
A
#
# COMPACT_ATOMS: atom_id res chain seq x y z
N MET A 1 4.08 22.57 -74.29
CA MET A 1 4.49 23.86 -73.66
C MET A 1 4.21 23.75 -72.17
N ARG A 2 5.24 23.92 -71.34
CA ARG A 2 5.16 23.90 -69.86
C ARG A 2 4.61 25.24 -69.38
N ALA A 3 3.64 25.22 -68.46
CA ALA A 3 3.34 26.34 -67.58
C ALA A 3 3.49 25.82 -66.13
N GLY A 4 4.51 26.34 -65.44
CA GLY A 4 4.79 26.01 -64.05
C GLY A 4 3.91 26.83 -63.10
N LEU A 5 3.43 26.18 -62.05
CA LEU A 5 2.88 26.84 -60.87
C LEU A 5 3.84 26.58 -59.71
N MET A 6 4.27 27.67 -59.07
CA MET A 6 5.21 27.66 -57.95
C MET A 6 4.58 27.05 -56.68
N PRO A 7 5.39 26.47 -55.79
CA PRO A 7 4.92 26.06 -54.48
C PRO A 7 4.67 27.29 -53.59
N VAL A 8 3.45 27.37 -53.02
CA VAL A 8 3.10 28.32 -51.97
C VAL A 8 3.82 27.90 -50.69
N ALA A 9 4.64 28.80 -50.14
CA ALA A 9 5.29 28.63 -48.85
C ALA A 9 4.23 28.55 -47.74
N GLY A 10 4.02 27.35 -47.21
CA GLY A 10 3.22 27.14 -46.00
C GLY A 10 3.97 27.68 -44.78
N TYR A 11 3.31 28.53 -44.02
CA TYR A 11 3.79 29.11 -42.76
C TYR A 11 4.27 28.04 -41.76
N PRO A 12 5.35 28.30 -40.99
CA PRO A 12 5.72 27.45 -39.87
C PRO A 12 4.59 27.47 -38.83
N ARG A 13 3.96 26.31 -38.62
CA ARG A 13 2.99 26.07 -37.55
C ARG A 13 3.73 26.28 -36.23
N ALA A 14 3.33 27.29 -35.48
CA ALA A 14 3.83 27.52 -34.13
C ALA A 14 3.75 26.22 -33.33
N ALA A 15 4.89 25.78 -32.79
CA ALA A 15 5.00 24.69 -31.84
C ALA A 15 4.28 25.11 -30.55
N GLY A 16 2.96 24.94 -30.55
CA GLY A 16 2.11 25.19 -29.41
C GLY A 16 2.36 24.10 -28.38
N HIS A 17 2.93 24.50 -27.25
CA HIS A 17 2.65 24.19 -25.83
C HIS A 17 1.85 22.94 -25.37
N GLY A 18 1.42 22.02 -26.25
CA GLY A 18 0.72 20.77 -25.94
C GLY A 18 1.58 19.50 -26.14
N ASP A 19 2.80 19.65 -26.66
CA ASP A 19 3.67 18.52 -27.02
C ASP A 19 4.43 17.94 -25.81
N MET A 20 4.74 18.77 -24.80
CA MET A 20 5.42 18.30 -23.59
C MET A 20 4.51 17.42 -22.70
N THR A 21 3.21 17.70 -22.65
CA THR A 21 2.25 16.91 -21.87
C THR A 21 1.99 15.56 -22.52
N GLU A 22 1.78 15.50 -23.84
CA GLU A 22 1.62 14.22 -24.55
C GLU A 22 2.89 13.36 -24.51
N GLY A 23 4.08 13.97 -24.61
CA GLY A 23 5.36 13.24 -24.51
C GLY A 23 5.59 12.66 -23.12
N THR A 24 5.25 13.42 -22.07
CA THR A 24 5.38 12.97 -20.67
C THR A 24 4.34 11.91 -20.32
N GLU A 25 3.11 12.07 -20.82
CA GLU A 25 2.02 11.11 -20.61
C GLU A 25 2.28 9.81 -21.37
N ARG A 26 2.75 9.87 -22.62
CA ARG A 26 3.19 8.67 -23.37
C ARG A 26 4.41 8.01 -22.74
N ALA A 27 5.37 8.77 -22.21
CA ALA A 27 6.52 8.21 -21.51
C ALA A 27 6.11 7.54 -20.19
N THR A 28 5.17 8.14 -19.45
CA THR A 28 4.62 7.58 -18.20
C THR A 28 3.82 6.32 -18.48
N VAL A 29 2.93 6.34 -19.47
CA VAL A 29 2.15 5.17 -19.91
C VAL A 29 3.06 4.06 -20.42
N ARG A 30 4.10 4.38 -21.20
CA ARG A 30 5.06 3.38 -21.70
C ARG A 30 5.92 2.79 -20.57
N ARG A 31 6.30 3.59 -19.57
CA ARG A 31 7.06 3.10 -18.39
C ARG A 31 6.20 2.21 -17.47
N ILE A 32 4.88 2.41 -17.45
CA ILE A 32 3.92 1.53 -16.75
C ILE A 32 3.78 0.16 -17.45
N VAL A 33 3.96 0.11 -18.78
CA VAL A 33 3.87 -1.13 -19.57
C VAL A 33 5.05 -2.07 -19.30
N GLU A 34 6.17 -1.58 -18.79
CA GLU A 34 7.40 -2.37 -18.52
C GLU A 34 7.58 -2.78 -17.05
N ILE A 35 6.61 -2.56 -16.17
CA ILE A 35 6.78 -2.91 -14.75
C ILE A 35 6.70 -4.42 -14.57
N ASP A 36 7.79 -5.00 -14.06
CA ASP A 36 7.89 -6.41 -13.69
C ASP A 36 6.75 -6.81 -12.73
N PRO A 37 6.06 -7.94 -12.98
CA PRO A 37 5.00 -8.45 -12.11
C PRO A 37 5.41 -8.62 -10.65
N GLY A 38 6.66 -9.03 -10.41
CA GLY A 38 7.21 -9.16 -9.07
C GLY A 38 7.34 -7.82 -8.38
N ALA A 39 7.86 -6.81 -9.08
CA ALA A 39 7.92 -5.44 -8.57
C ALA A 39 6.53 -4.87 -8.23
N LEU A 40 5.51 -5.10 -9.07
CA LEU A 40 4.13 -4.68 -8.77
C LEU A 40 3.56 -5.36 -7.52
N ALA A 41 3.81 -6.66 -7.35
CA ALA A 41 3.38 -7.40 -6.17
C ALA A 41 4.06 -6.85 -4.90
N VAL A 42 5.37 -6.63 -4.93
CA VAL A 42 6.11 -6.05 -3.79
C VAL A 42 5.61 -4.64 -3.47
N LEU A 43 5.43 -3.79 -4.48
CA LEU A 43 4.97 -2.41 -4.30
C LEU A 43 3.55 -2.35 -3.71
N SER A 44 2.63 -3.17 -4.21
CA SER A 44 1.25 -3.22 -3.68
C SER A 44 1.20 -3.70 -2.22
N GLY A 45 1.99 -4.72 -1.89
CA GLY A 45 2.19 -5.14 -0.49
C GLY A 45 2.78 -4.04 0.37
N ALA A 46 3.85 -3.38 -0.10
CA ALA A 46 4.52 -2.30 0.62
C ALA A 46 3.60 -1.10 0.87
N ILE A 47 2.84 -0.66 -0.13
CA ILE A 47 1.87 0.45 0.02
C ILE A 47 0.81 0.10 1.06
N THR A 48 0.28 -1.12 1.00
CA THR A 48 -0.74 -1.60 1.94
C THR A 48 -0.18 -1.66 3.36
N GLY A 49 1.01 -2.24 3.54
CA GLY A 49 1.69 -2.33 4.83
C GLY A 49 2.05 -0.96 5.41
N LEU A 50 2.61 -0.06 4.59
CA LEU A 50 2.96 1.30 5.00
C LEU A 50 1.75 2.12 5.40
N THR A 51 0.63 1.97 4.68
CA THR A 51 -0.60 2.68 5.03
C THR A 51 -1.13 2.21 6.39
N GLY A 52 -1.09 0.90 6.66
CA GLY A 52 -1.39 0.37 7.99
C GLY A 52 -0.42 0.88 9.06
N ALA A 53 0.88 0.91 8.77
CA ALA A 53 1.89 1.40 9.71
C ALA A 53 1.70 2.87 10.06
N VAL A 54 1.42 3.71 9.06
CA VAL A 54 1.13 5.13 9.24
C VAL A 54 -0.15 5.29 10.06
N ALA A 55 -1.23 4.62 9.67
CA ALA A 55 -2.54 4.74 10.32
C ALA A 55 -2.52 4.30 11.79
N TYR A 56 -1.87 3.18 12.09
CA TYR A 56 -1.99 2.54 13.40
C TYR A 56 -0.78 2.68 14.32
N PHE A 57 0.41 2.97 13.78
CA PHE A 57 1.60 3.19 14.62
C PHE A 57 2.01 4.66 14.62
N LEU A 58 2.23 5.26 13.45
CA LEU A 58 2.81 6.61 13.39
C LEU A 58 1.82 7.70 13.76
N LEU A 59 0.57 7.61 13.29
CA LEU A 59 -0.46 8.61 13.57
C LEU A 59 -0.69 8.81 15.08
N PRO A 60 -0.96 7.77 15.90
CA PRO A 60 -1.10 7.96 17.34
C PRO A 60 0.15 8.56 18.00
N LEU A 61 1.35 8.26 17.48
CA LEU A 61 2.59 8.82 18.02
C LEU A 61 2.76 10.32 17.75
N VAL A 62 2.22 10.82 16.63
CA VAL A 62 2.36 12.24 16.26
C VAL A 62 1.16 13.09 16.65
N THR A 63 0.02 12.49 16.98
CA THR A 63 -1.22 13.22 17.36
C THR A 63 -1.53 13.15 18.85
N SER A 64 -0.98 12.19 19.58
CA SER A 64 -1.26 12.09 21.01
C SER A 64 -0.54 13.21 21.78
N GLU A 65 -1.31 14.11 22.39
CA GLU A 65 -0.78 15.17 23.26
C GLU A 65 0.05 14.60 24.42
N TYR A 66 -0.32 13.41 24.91
CA TYR A 66 0.45 12.67 25.89
C TYR A 66 1.84 12.31 25.36
N VAL A 67 1.92 11.86 24.12
CA VAL A 67 3.19 11.52 23.46
C VAL A 67 3.99 12.78 23.15
N ILE A 68 3.37 13.87 22.73
CA ILE A 68 4.03 15.12 22.33
C ILE A 68 4.56 15.94 23.53
N ASN A 69 3.82 15.96 24.65
CA ASN A 69 4.12 16.86 25.78
C ASN A 69 4.83 16.17 26.97
N ALA A 70 4.87 14.82 27.02
CA ALA A 70 5.57 14.10 28.08
C ALA A 70 7.07 13.92 27.75
N GLY A 71 7.91 14.77 28.35
CA GLY A 71 9.37 14.84 28.19
C GLY A 71 10.17 13.66 28.77
N GLY A 72 9.71 12.43 28.60
CA GLY A 72 10.41 11.20 29.01
C GLY A 72 9.45 10.03 28.96
N ARG A 73 9.57 9.16 27.95
CA ARG A 73 8.55 8.14 27.66
C ARG A 73 8.95 6.76 28.17
N ASP A 74 8.04 6.12 28.88
CA ASP A 74 7.99 4.67 29.05
C ASP A 74 7.39 4.05 27.78
N ALA A 75 8.13 3.14 27.14
CA ALA A 75 7.73 2.43 25.93
C ALA A 75 6.47 1.57 26.18
N PHE A 76 6.21 1.17 27.42
CA PHE A 76 5.00 0.45 27.79
C PHE A 76 3.77 1.35 27.66
N GLU A 77 3.83 2.59 28.18
CA GLU A 77 2.74 3.57 28.07
C GLU A 77 2.47 3.95 26.61
N ILE A 78 3.52 4.14 25.80
CA ILE A 78 3.37 4.36 24.35
C ILE A 78 2.60 3.21 23.69
N THR A 79 2.94 1.96 24.04
CA THR A 79 2.29 0.78 23.47
C THR A 79 0.79 0.75 23.83
N LEU A 80 0.45 1.12 25.06
CA LEU A 80 -0.95 1.24 25.47
C LEU A 80 -1.69 2.34 24.72
N VAL A 81 -1.08 3.50 24.50
CA VAL A 81 -1.66 4.59 23.69
C VAL A 81 -1.95 4.13 22.25
N ILE A 82 -1.05 3.36 21.64
CA ILE A 82 -1.25 2.81 20.30
C ILE A 82 -2.44 1.84 20.27
N ILE A 83 -2.54 0.95 21.26
CA ILE A 83 -3.64 -0.02 21.36
C ILE A 83 -4.97 0.69 21.61
N ASP A 84 -5.00 1.66 22.53
CA ASP A 84 -6.18 2.45 22.84
C ASP A 84 -6.62 3.27 21.63
N PHE A 85 -5.68 3.89 20.91
CA PHE A 85 -5.97 4.57 19.66
C PHE A 85 -6.61 3.62 18.65
N PHE A 86 -6.06 2.42 18.46
CA PHE A 86 -6.63 1.41 17.56
C PHE A 86 -8.06 1.05 17.95
N LEU A 87 -8.31 0.75 19.23
CA LEU A 87 -9.65 0.34 19.70
C LEU A 87 -10.66 1.48 19.72
N GLY A 88 -10.19 2.72 19.89
CA GLY A 88 -11.02 3.93 19.90
C GLY A 88 -11.41 4.43 18.51
N GLN A 89 -10.82 3.91 17.43
CA GLN A 89 -11.18 4.32 16.07
C GLN A 89 -12.55 3.79 15.66
N SER A 90 -13.23 4.55 14.79
CA SER A 90 -14.52 4.14 14.23
C SER A 90 -14.39 2.91 13.32
N LEU A 91 -15.46 2.13 13.21
CA LEU A 91 -15.52 1.02 12.24
C LEU A 91 -15.26 1.47 10.79
N LEU A 92 -15.64 2.70 10.43
CA LEU A 92 -15.37 3.27 9.12
C LEU A 92 -13.88 3.53 8.90
N TYR A 93 -13.17 3.97 9.93
CA TYR A 93 -11.73 4.14 9.88
C TYR A 93 -11.03 2.79 9.63
N HIS A 94 -11.42 1.76 10.39
CA HIS A 94 -10.92 0.40 10.17
C HIS A 94 -11.30 -0.15 8.79
N GLY A 95 -12.53 0.06 8.33
CA GLY A 95 -12.96 -0.31 6.99
C GLY A 95 -12.14 0.38 5.91
N GLY A 96 -11.84 1.67 6.06
CA GLY A 96 -10.98 2.42 5.15
C GLY A 96 -9.58 1.80 5.05
N VAL A 97 -8.91 1.61 6.18
CA VAL A 97 -7.51 1.17 6.19
C VAL A 97 -7.37 -0.34 5.91
N LEU A 98 -8.19 -1.18 6.54
CA LEU A 98 -8.06 -2.64 6.48
C LEU A 98 -8.82 -3.29 5.32
N VAL A 99 -9.82 -2.62 4.75
CA VAL A 99 -10.60 -3.16 3.63
C VAL A 99 -10.37 -2.35 2.36
N LEU A 100 -10.65 -1.05 2.37
CA LEU A 100 -10.62 -0.25 1.14
C LEU A 100 -9.21 -0.13 0.55
N VAL A 101 -8.19 0.11 1.36
CA VAL A 101 -6.80 0.19 0.88
C VAL A 101 -6.34 -1.11 0.20
N PRO A 102 -6.37 -2.30 0.84
CA PRO A 102 -5.95 -3.54 0.18
C PRO A 102 -6.82 -3.88 -1.05
N PHE A 103 -8.10 -3.48 -1.04
CA PHE A 103 -8.98 -3.65 -2.19
C PHE A 103 -8.47 -2.82 -3.38
N VAL A 104 -8.26 -1.53 -3.17
CA VAL A 104 -7.85 -0.59 -4.22
C VAL A 104 -6.44 -0.90 -4.70
N THR A 105 -5.49 -1.18 -3.81
CA THR A 105 -4.11 -1.50 -4.18
C THR A 105 -4.06 -2.78 -5.03
N THR A 106 -4.82 -3.81 -4.65
CA THR A 106 -4.94 -5.03 -5.45
C THR A 106 -5.60 -4.74 -6.80
N ALA A 107 -6.72 -4.03 -6.82
CA ALA A 107 -7.45 -3.75 -8.06
C ALA A 107 -6.59 -2.95 -9.06
N VAL A 108 -5.86 -1.95 -8.56
CA VAL A 108 -4.95 -1.13 -9.36
C VAL A 108 -3.77 -1.96 -9.84
N ALA A 109 -3.09 -2.71 -8.97
CA ALA A 109 -1.93 -3.52 -9.35
C ALA A 109 -2.28 -4.54 -10.44
N LEU A 110 -3.39 -5.27 -10.28
CA LEU A 110 -3.86 -6.23 -11.28
C LEU A 110 -4.27 -5.56 -12.59
N SER A 111 -4.96 -4.42 -12.52
CA SER A 111 -5.36 -3.67 -13.72
C SER A 111 -4.15 -3.16 -14.50
N LEU A 112 -3.11 -2.68 -13.80
CA LEU A 112 -1.85 -2.24 -14.42
C LEU A 112 -1.10 -3.42 -15.03
N ALA A 113 -0.98 -4.54 -14.30
CA ALA A 113 -0.31 -5.75 -14.80
C ALA A 113 -0.94 -6.26 -16.10
N ARG A 114 -2.27 -6.31 -16.18
CA ARG A 114 -2.99 -6.76 -17.39
C ARG A 114 -2.89 -5.77 -18.54
N ARG A 115 -2.94 -4.46 -18.26
CA ARG A 115 -2.69 -3.43 -19.29
C ARG A 115 -1.28 -3.49 -19.87
N GLY A 116 -0.30 -3.92 -19.06
CA GLY A 116 1.08 -4.14 -19.49
C GLY A 116 1.31 -5.47 -20.21
N GLY A 117 0.27 -6.29 -20.46
CA GLY A 117 0.43 -7.62 -21.08
C GLY A 117 1.00 -8.69 -20.14
N ASN A 118 1.14 -8.40 -18.85
CA ASN A 118 1.66 -9.31 -17.84
C ASN A 118 0.55 -9.98 -17.01
N GLY A 119 -0.66 -10.05 -17.58
CA GLY A 119 -1.81 -10.69 -16.96
C GLY A 119 -1.64 -12.20 -16.88
N GLY A 120 -1.85 -12.81 -15.71
CA GLY A 120 -1.73 -14.25 -15.56
C GLY A 120 -1.91 -14.72 -14.12
N ARG A 121 -2.12 -16.03 -13.95
CA ARG A 121 -2.38 -16.63 -12.63
C ARG A 121 -1.24 -16.43 -11.64
N SER A 122 0.01 -16.47 -12.10
CA SER A 122 1.19 -16.23 -11.27
C SER A 122 1.23 -14.80 -10.75
N THR A 123 1.00 -13.81 -11.62
CA THR A 123 0.93 -12.39 -11.26
C THR A 123 -0.21 -12.11 -10.29
N ASP A 124 -1.40 -12.66 -10.57
CA ASP A 124 -2.57 -12.50 -9.72
C ASP A 124 -2.31 -13.03 -8.30
N VAL A 125 -1.74 -14.24 -8.19
CA VAL A 125 -1.39 -14.85 -6.91
C VAL A 125 -0.30 -14.06 -6.19
N ALA A 126 0.74 -13.60 -6.90
CA ALA A 126 1.83 -12.83 -6.31
C ALA A 126 1.31 -11.53 -5.67
N VAL A 127 0.48 -10.76 -6.39
CA VAL A 127 -0.10 -9.51 -5.89
C VAL A 127 -0.98 -9.76 -4.66
N ILE A 128 -1.92 -10.70 -4.75
CA ILE A 128 -2.83 -11.01 -3.62
C ILE A 128 -2.03 -11.46 -2.38
N THR A 129 -1.03 -12.32 -2.60
CA THR A 129 -0.18 -12.83 -1.52
C THR A 129 0.62 -11.72 -0.86
N MET A 130 1.24 -10.83 -1.63
CA MET A 130 2.03 -9.73 -1.07
C MET A 130 1.17 -8.71 -0.33
N VAL A 131 -0.03 -8.40 -0.83
CA VAL A 131 -1.00 -7.53 -0.16
C VAL A 131 -1.45 -8.10 1.19
N ALA A 132 -1.54 -9.43 1.32
CA ALA A 132 -1.89 -10.08 2.59
C ALA A 132 -0.69 -10.24 3.54
N ILE A 133 0.49 -10.63 3.03
CA ILE A 133 1.65 -10.97 3.85
C ILE A 133 2.39 -9.75 4.38
N VAL A 134 2.59 -8.70 3.57
CA VAL A 134 3.41 -7.54 4.00
C VAL A 134 2.81 -6.83 5.22
N PRO A 135 1.49 -6.60 5.31
CA PRO A 135 0.88 -6.04 6.52
C PRO A 135 1.03 -6.94 7.75
N PHE A 136 0.95 -8.27 7.58
CA PHE A 136 1.25 -9.23 8.65
C PHE A 136 2.68 -9.04 9.17
N VAL A 137 3.67 -8.99 8.27
CA VAL A 137 5.07 -8.75 8.63
C VAL A 137 5.23 -7.40 9.34
N THR A 138 4.48 -6.38 8.91
CA THR A 138 4.50 -5.04 9.50
C THR A 138 4.00 -5.05 10.95
N VAL A 139 2.94 -5.80 11.26
CA VAL A 139 2.43 -5.97 12.64
C VAL A 139 3.49 -6.60 13.53
N TRP A 140 4.14 -7.68 13.06
CA TRP A 140 5.20 -8.35 13.81
C TRP A 140 6.44 -7.49 14.02
N LEU A 141 6.85 -6.74 13.00
CA LEU A 141 7.95 -5.77 13.14
C LEU A 141 7.61 -4.72 14.20
N GLY A 142 6.40 -4.16 14.19
CA GLY A 142 5.95 -3.22 15.21
C GLY A 142 5.96 -3.82 16.61
N ALA A 143 5.44 -5.04 16.77
CA ALA A 143 5.43 -5.76 18.04
C ALA A 143 6.83 -6.05 18.58
N ILE A 144 7.76 -6.48 17.73
CA ILE A 144 9.16 -6.75 18.11
C ILE A 144 9.85 -5.44 18.52
N ILE A 145 9.67 -4.36 17.76
CA ILE A 145 10.26 -3.05 18.08
C ILE A 145 9.74 -2.56 19.43
N ALA A 146 8.42 -2.64 19.67
CA ALA A 146 7.80 -2.27 20.94
C ALA A 146 8.36 -3.12 22.09
N TRP A 147 8.45 -4.44 21.90
CA TRP A 147 9.00 -5.34 22.91
C TRP A 147 10.47 -5.03 23.25
N VAL A 148 11.33 -4.82 22.25
CA VAL A 148 12.73 -4.44 22.47
C VAL A 148 12.83 -3.10 23.19
N ALA A 149 12.00 -2.12 22.83
CA ALA A 149 11.96 -0.83 23.51
C ALA A 149 11.58 -0.97 24.99
N ILE A 150 10.53 -1.74 25.30
CA ILE A 150 10.12 -2.04 26.69
C ILE A 150 11.21 -2.80 27.43
N ALA A 151 11.84 -3.80 26.80
CA ALA A 151 12.91 -4.58 27.43
C ALA A 151 14.12 -3.74 27.80
N SER A 152 14.43 -2.70 27.01
CA SER A 152 15.54 -1.77 27.28
C SER A 152 15.33 -0.88 28.51
N GLN A 153 14.08 -0.66 28.92
CA GLN A 153 13.70 0.20 30.05
C GLN A 153 13.26 -0.60 31.28
N HIS A 154 12.48 -1.66 31.06
CA HIS A 154 11.80 -2.45 32.09
C HIS A 154 11.86 -3.96 31.77
N TRP A 155 13.05 -4.57 31.90
CA TRP A 155 13.29 -5.97 31.51
C TRP A 155 12.36 -6.99 32.17
N ALA A 156 11.98 -6.80 33.44
CA ALA A 156 11.07 -7.69 34.17
C ALA A 156 9.64 -7.63 33.60
N THR A 157 9.16 -6.43 33.28
CA THR A 157 7.87 -6.20 32.61
C THR A 157 7.87 -6.79 31.21
N ALA A 158 8.98 -6.63 30.46
CA ALA A 158 9.12 -7.20 29.13
C ALA A 158 9.05 -8.73 29.12
N LEU A 159 9.64 -9.40 30.12
CA LEU A 159 9.61 -10.86 30.27
C LEU A 159 8.21 -11.38 30.58
N PHE A 160 7.50 -10.73 31.50
CA PHE A 160 6.12 -11.10 31.84
C PHE A 160 5.15 -10.77 30.70
N GLY A 161 5.42 -9.67 29.98
CA GLY A 161 4.63 -9.19 28.86
C GLY A 161 4.73 -10.04 27.59
N ILE A 162 5.70 -10.96 27.47
CA ILE A 162 5.88 -11.79 26.26
C ILE A 162 4.58 -12.51 25.88
N VAL A 163 3.95 -13.20 26.83
CA VAL A 163 2.77 -14.02 26.54
C VAL A 163 1.60 -13.16 26.06
N ILE A 164 1.39 -12.00 26.69
CA ILE A 164 0.31 -11.08 26.34
C ILE A 164 0.61 -10.40 25.00
N ALA A 165 1.83 -9.89 24.80
CA ALA A 165 2.24 -9.23 23.56
C ALA A 165 2.19 -10.18 22.36
N PHE A 166 2.66 -11.42 22.50
CA PHE A 166 2.55 -12.44 21.46
C PHE A 166 1.09 -12.81 21.19
N GLY A 167 0.27 -12.95 22.23
CA GLY A 167 -1.15 -13.26 22.08
C GLY A 167 -1.90 -12.16 21.32
N VAL A 168 -1.70 -10.90 21.70
CA VAL A 168 -2.29 -9.73 21.04
C VAL A 168 -1.78 -9.60 19.60
N ALA A 169 -0.46 -9.68 19.38
CA ALA A 169 0.12 -9.61 18.05
C ALA A 169 -0.38 -10.73 17.14
N THR A 170 -0.49 -11.96 17.65
CA THR A 170 -1.02 -13.11 16.90
C THR A 170 -2.50 -12.92 16.56
N GLY A 171 -3.32 -12.53 17.54
CA GLY A 171 -4.75 -12.29 17.33
C GLY A 171 -5.00 -11.19 16.30
N LEU A 172 -4.32 -10.05 16.45
CA LEU A 172 -4.41 -8.95 15.48
C LEU A 172 -3.91 -9.37 14.09
N SER A 173 -2.81 -10.12 14.03
CA SER A 173 -2.25 -10.61 12.77
C SER A 173 -3.21 -11.53 12.02
N ILE A 174 -3.92 -12.42 12.73
CA ILE A 174 -4.94 -13.29 12.14
C ILE A 174 -6.09 -12.46 11.59
N CYS A 175 -6.61 -11.50 12.37
CA CYS A 175 -7.67 -10.61 11.92
C CYS A 175 -7.27 -9.81 10.67
N VAL A 176 -6.08 -9.21 10.69
CA VAL A 176 -5.52 -8.46 9.55
C VAL A 176 -5.38 -9.36 8.33
N ALA A 177 -4.79 -10.56 8.47
CA ALA A 177 -4.62 -11.48 7.35
C ALA A 177 -5.95 -11.91 6.73
N ILE A 178 -6.97 -12.20 7.54
CA ILE A 178 -8.31 -12.57 7.06
C ILE A 178 -8.95 -11.40 6.32
N VAL A 179 -9.03 -10.23 6.96
CA VAL A 179 -9.73 -9.07 6.40
C VAL A 179 -9.05 -8.60 5.10
N MET A 180 -7.73 -8.52 5.10
CA MET A 180 -6.97 -8.12 3.91
C MET A 180 -7.01 -9.18 2.81
N GLY A 181 -6.95 -10.46 3.16
CA GLY A 181 -7.09 -11.55 2.21
C GLY A 181 -8.45 -11.55 1.52
N VAL A 182 -9.54 -11.41 2.28
CA VAL A 182 -10.90 -11.29 1.74
C VAL A 182 -11.03 -10.05 0.85
N SER A 183 -10.45 -8.93 1.28
CA SER A 183 -10.45 -7.68 0.50
C SER A 183 -9.71 -7.82 -0.84
N ALA A 184 -8.49 -8.35 -0.81
CA ALA A 184 -7.69 -8.58 -2.02
C ALA A 184 -8.37 -9.58 -2.97
N LEU A 185 -8.99 -10.64 -2.45
CA LEU A 185 -9.79 -11.58 -3.25
C LEU A 185 -11.03 -10.91 -3.86
N GLY A 186 -11.69 -10.02 -3.13
CA GLY A 186 -12.81 -9.23 -3.65
C GLY A 186 -12.39 -8.32 -4.81
N ALA A 187 -11.23 -7.67 -4.68
CA ALA A 187 -10.66 -6.84 -5.73
C ALA A 187 -10.25 -7.66 -6.97
N TYR A 188 -9.64 -8.83 -6.75
CA TYR A 188 -9.38 -9.79 -7.83
C TYR A 188 -10.65 -10.18 -8.57
N ALA A 189 -11.72 -10.52 -7.84
CA ALA A 189 -13.01 -10.88 -8.43
C ALA A 189 -13.62 -9.72 -9.24
N LEU A 190 -13.46 -8.47 -8.77
CA LEU A 190 -13.86 -7.27 -9.51
C LEU A 190 -13.06 -7.15 -10.82
N VAL A 191 -11.73 -7.13 -10.75
CA VAL A 191 -10.87 -6.96 -11.94
C VAL A 191 -11.05 -8.10 -12.93
N LYS A 192 -11.34 -9.33 -12.47
CA LYS A 192 -11.69 -10.45 -13.34
C LYS A 192 -13.00 -10.22 -14.11
N ARG A 193 -13.99 -9.55 -13.51
CA ARG A 193 -15.31 -9.33 -14.12
C ARG A 193 -15.38 -8.09 -15.02
N VAL A 194 -14.77 -6.99 -14.59
CA VAL A 194 -14.93 -5.67 -15.27
C VAL A 194 -13.60 -5.06 -15.72
N GLY A 195 -12.47 -5.67 -15.37
CA GLY A 195 -11.15 -5.15 -15.67
C GLY A 195 -10.61 -5.58 -17.05
N PRO A 196 -9.40 -5.12 -17.38
CA PRO A 196 -8.69 -5.56 -18.59
C PRO A 196 -8.55 -7.08 -18.60
N GLN A 197 -8.70 -7.71 -19.77
CA GLN A 197 -8.43 -9.14 -19.91
C GLN A 197 -6.92 -9.39 -19.99
N PRO A 198 -6.43 -10.52 -19.46
CA PRO A 198 -5.07 -10.97 -19.75
C PRO A 198 -4.89 -11.12 -21.26
N SER A 199 -3.71 -10.77 -21.78
CA SER A 199 -3.31 -11.21 -23.12
C SER A 199 -3.07 -12.73 -23.08
N ASP A 200 -3.75 -13.45 -23.97
CA ASP A 200 -3.61 -14.90 -24.13
C ASP A 200 -2.17 -15.33 -24.47
#